data_AF-A0AAE0A616-F1
#
_entry.id   AF-A0AAE0A616-F1
#
_cell.length_a   1.000
_cell.length_b   1.000
_cell.length_c   1.000
_cell.angle_alpha   90.00
_cell.angle_beta   90.00
_cell.angle_gamma   90.00
#
_symmetry.space_group_name_H-M   'P 1'
#
loop_
_entity.id
_entity.type
_entity.pdbx_description
1 polymer ?
#
loop_
_entity_poly.entity_id
_entity_poly.type
_entity_poly.pdbx_seq_one_letter_code
_entity_poly.pdbx_strand_id
1 'polypeptide(L)'
;MVSLKKQGSPRKKGSQKNSKPLAPKAAKTKHEKEKKKKKKTTNDNKETKTDENSKNGLVQPASASEQLSFFLNQFRSANDIQLSSLELESIKESCFLELSKSLDQDVKTLGNHMQEAFGPSLKEVLYEKQLVEGKIDPGCPAVLIITTSALRSIELLRGLRSLTTECHAAKLFSKHMKVEEQVSLLKNRVNIASGTPSRIKKLIDVEALGISRLALIVLDMHSDVKGYSLFTLPQVRDEFWDLYKSYFDQRLLEGDLQVCLYGPIPDGHVLKGHSIRSDDTEQNSIRGYALWPLSHSLSYDTPP
;
A
#
# COMPACT_ATOMS: atom_id res chain seq x y z
N MET A 1 -5.09 88.70 -26.04
CA MET A 1 -5.20 89.50 -24.79
C MET A 1 -4.81 88.59 -23.62
N VAL A 2 -3.57 88.72 -23.16
CA VAL A 2 -3.14 89.32 -21.87
C VAL A 2 -3.26 88.36 -20.67
N SER A 3 -2.07 87.99 -20.18
CA SER A 3 -1.72 87.26 -18.95
C SER A 3 -1.93 88.05 -17.65
N LEU A 4 -1.66 87.36 -16.52
CA LEU A 4 -1.03 87.76 -15.21
C LEU A 4 -1.94 87.44 -14.00
N LYS A 5 -1.53 86.85 -12.87
CA LYS A 5 -0.24 86.66 -12.14
C LYS A 5 -0.41 85.44 -11.18
N LYS A 6 0.56 84.53 -10.99
CA LYS A 6 1.63 84.46 -9.93
C LYS A 6 1.08 84.52 -8.49
N GLN A 7 1.51 83.81 -7.44
CA GLN A 7 2.70 83.03 -6.99
C GLN A 7 2.23 82.27 -5.70
N GLY A 8 2.86 81.27 -5.09
CA GLY A 8 4.22 80.75 -5.12
C GLY A 8 4.37 79.51 -4.21
N SER A 9 5.54 78.90 -4.27
CA SER A 9 5.99 77.73 -3.49
C SER A 9 6.60 78.16 -2.13
N PRO A 10 7.00 77.20 -1.28
CA PRO A 10 8.43 76.83 -1.32
C PRO A 10 8.71 75.33 -1.32
N ARG A 11 9.89 75.02 -1.86
CA ARG A 11 10.50 73.70 -2.05
C ARG A 11 11.92 73.74 -1.45
N LYS A 12 12.39 72.59 -0.96
CA LYS A 12 13.81 72.16 -0.75
C LYS A 12 14.53 72.77 0.48
N LYS A 13 15.47 72.09 1.14
CA LYS A 13 16.58 71.20 0.69
C LYS A 13 16.88 70.19 1.83
N GLY A 14 17.30 68.94 1.57
CA GLY A 14 18.64 68.52 1.09
C GLY A 14 19.58 68.38 2.30
N SER A 15 20.28 67.28 2.59
CA SER A 15 21.21 66.49 1.78
C SER A 15 21.46 65.10 2.43
N GLN A 16 21.47 63.98 1.69
CA GLN A 16 22.65 63.33 1.08
C GLN A 16 23.92 63.23 1.96
N LYS A 17 24.34 62.00 2.29
CA LYS A 17 25.62 61.32 1.90
C LYS A 17 25.73 59.97 2.64
N ASN A 18 25.79 58.84 1.94
CA ASN A 18 26.99 58.14 1.42
C ASN A 18 27.99 57.67 2.50
N SER A 19 28.10 56.33 2.70
CA SER A 19 29.38 55.59 2.66
C SER A 19 29.23 54.12 3.14
N LYS A 20 29.48 53.17 2.23
CA LYS A 20 30.24 51.93 2.50
C LYS A 20 31.70 52.21 2.12
N PRO A 21 32.68 51.29 2.28
CA PRO A 21 32.84 50.14 3.19
C PRO A 21 34.20 50.23 3.94
N LEU A 22 34.57 49.25 4.79
CA LEU A 22 35.96 48.74 4.93
C LEU A 22 36.06 47.63 6.00
N ALA A 23 36.69 46.52 5.60
CA ALA A 23 37.33 45.53 6.48
C ALA A 23 38.68 46.08 7.02
N PRO A 24 39.40 45.33 7.88
CA PRO A 24 40.59 44.63 7.34
C PRO A 24 40.90 43.22 7.93
N LYS A 25 41.24 42.29 7.01
CA LYS A 25 42.37 41.31 6.93
C LYS A 25 43.17 40.96 8.22
N ALA A 26 43.75 39.76 8.45
CA ALA A 26 43.93 38.50 7.71
C ALA A 26 44.70 37.45 8.58
N ALA A 27 44.52 36.14 8.31
CA ALA A 27 45.57 35.09 8.20
C ALA A 27 44.91 33.72 7.86
N LYS A 28 45.04 33.21 6.61
CA LYS A 28 45.86 32.04 6.18
C LYS A 28 45.44 30.72 6.86
N THR A 29 44.95 29.68 6.16
CA THR A 29 45.70 28.87 5.19
C THR A 29 44.79 28.10 4.20
N LYS A 30 45.28 27.99 2.96
CA LYS A 30 44.81 27.11 1.88
C LYS A 30 45.34 25.69 2.09
N HIS A 31 44.58 24.66 1.69
CA HIS A 31 45.16 23.50 0.99
C HIS A 31 44.12 22.79 0.12
N GLU A 32 44.25 23.03 -1.18
CA GLU A 32 43.73 22.23 -2.28
C GLU A 32 44.91 21.41 -2.82
N LYS A 33 44.77 20.09 -2.95
CA LYS A 33 45.66 19.22 -3.75
C LYS A 33 44.89 18.02 -4.29
N GLU A 34 44.53 18.10 -5.56
CA GLU A 34 44.47 16.94 -6.45
C GLU A 34 45.87 16.34 -6.64
N LYS A 35 45.99 15.00 -6.64
CA LYS A 35 46.56 14.21 -7.77
C LYS A 35 46.66 12.70 -7.48
N LYS A 36 46.06 11.95 -8.41
CA LYS A 36 46.53 10.74 -9.12
C LYS A 36 46.77 9.41 -8.37
N LYS A 37 45.92 8.44 -8.78
CA LYS A 37 46.21 7.09 -9.33
C LYS A 37 47.42 6.33 -8.75
N LYS A 38 47.12 5.17 -8.13
CA LYS A 38 47.83 3.92 -8.43
C LYS A 38 46.89 2.71 -8.32
N LYS A 39 46.74 2.02 -9.45
CA LYS A 39 46.25 0.64 -9.58
C LYS A 39 47.00 -0.26 -8.60
N LYS A 40 46.27 -1.10 -7.87
CA LYS A 40 46.69 -2.47 -7.58
C LYS A 40 45.47 -3.38 -7.55
N THR A 41 45.46 -4.25 -8.55
CA THR A 41 44.67 -5.45 -8.71
C THR A 41 44.90 -6.40 -7.54
N THR A 42 43.81 -6.89 -6.95
CA THR A 42 43.71 -8.25 -6.41
C THR A 42 42.25 -8.67 -6.52
N ASN A 43 42.02 -9.63 -7.41
CA ASN A 43 40.82 -10.44 -7.47
C ASN A 43 40.61 -11.09 -6.12
N ASP A 44 39.39 -11.03 -5.59
CA ASP A 44 38.85 -12.14 -4.83
C ASP A 44 37.36 -12.25 -5.15
N ASN A 45 37.08 -13.26 -5.97
CA ASN A 45 35.75 -13.78 -6.23
C ASN A 45 35.11 -14.20 -4.91
N LYS A 46 34.01 -13.56 -4.55
CA LYS A 46 32.98 -14.20 -3.74
C LYS A 46 31.67 -14.05 -4.47
N GLU A 47 31.40 -15.05 -5.31
CA GLU A 47 30.08 -15.37 -5.84
C GLU A 47 29.10 -15.45 -4.68
N THR A 48 28.36 -14.36 -4.44
CA THR A 48 27.04 -14.47 -3.84
C THR A 48 26.17 -15.18 -4.85
N LYS A 49 25.95 -16.47 -4.60
CA LYS A 49 24.94 -17.28 -5.25
C LYS A 49 23.60 -16.55 -5.14
N THR A 50 23.21 -15.89 -6.22
CA THR A 50 21.83 -15.58 -6.51
C THR A 50 21.15 -16.92 -6.73
N ASP A 51 20.29 -17.32 -5.79
CA ASP A 51 19.33 -18.39 -6.02
C ASP A 51 18.33 -17.90 -7.07
N GLU A 52 18.74 -17.99 -8.33
CA GLU A 52 17.87 -17.93 -9.50
C GLU A 52 17.04 -19.22 -9.51
N ASN A 53 15.91 -19.19 -8.82
CA ASN A 53 14.85 -20.15 -9.06
C ASN A 53 13.46 -19.55 -8.86
N SER A 54 13.22 -18.37 -9.45
CA SER A 54 11.86 -17.99 -9.83
C SER A 54 11.66 -18.37 -11.28
N LYS A 55 11.05 -19.53 -11.49
CA LYS A 55 10.41 -19.86 -12.76
C LYS A 55 9.35 -18.79 -13.02
N ASN A 56 9.70 -17.77 -13.80
CA ASN A 56 8.75 -16.79 -14.35
C ASN A 56 7.88 -17.48 -15.39
N GLY A 57 7.00 -18.37 -14.94
CA GLY A 57 5.76 -18.66 -15.66
C GLY A 57 4.88 -17.43 -15.52
N LEU A 58 4.36 -16.94 -16.64
CA LEU A 58 3.36 -15.88 -16.67
C LEU A 58 2.15 -16.38 -15.87
N VAL A 59 2.01 -15.94 -14.61
CA VAL A 59 0.80 -16.24 -13.83
C VAL A 59 -0.33 -15.49 -14.50
N GLN A 60 -1.26 -16.25 -15.05
CA GLN A 60 -2.42 -15.70 -15.74
C GLN A 60 -3.32 -14.97 -14.74
N PRO A 61 -3.87 -13.80 -15.08
CA PRO A 61 -4.88 -13.14 -14.26
C PRO A 61 -6.07 -14.07 -13.98
N ALA A 62 -6.54 -14.07 -12.74
CA ALA A 62 -7.69 -14.86 -12.33
C ALA A 62 -8.99 -14.40 -13.03
N SER A 63 -9.80 -15.37 -13.45
CA SER A 63 -11.15 -15.14 -13.96
C SER A 63 -12.06 -14.50 -12.91
N ALA A 64 -13.17 -13.90 -13.34
CA ALA A 64 -14.15 -13.31 -12.43
C ALA A 64 -14.69 -14.34 -11.41
N SER A 65 -14.87 -15.60 -11.83
CA SER A 65 -15.34 -16.70 -10.96
C SER A 65 -14.33 -17.07 -9.88
N GLU A 66 -13.05 -17.13 -10.22
CA GLU A 66 -11.96 -17.38 -9.27
C GLU A 66 -11.81 -16.23 -8.27
N GLN A 67 -11.91 -14.98 -8.75
CA GLN A 67 -11.89 -13.80 -7.90
C GLN A 67 -13.07 -13.78 -6.92
N LEU A 68 -14.28 -14.05 -7.41
CA LEU A 68 -15.49 -14.16 -6.59
C LEU A 68 -15.32 -15.25 -5.53
N SER A 69 -14.91 -16.45 -5.93
CA SER A 69 -14.75 -17.59 -5.03
C SER A 69 -13.76 -17.27 -3.91
N PHE A 70 -12.61 -16.70 -4.24
CA PHE A 70 -11.62 -16.26 -3.25
C PHE A 70 -12.19 -15.18 -2.33
N PHE A 71 -12.82 -14.15 -2.88
CA PHE A 71 -13.39 -13.04 -2.12
C PHE A 71 -14.45 -13.52 -1.12
N LEU A 72 -15.39 -14.37 -1.55
CA LEU A 72 -16.42 -14.94 -0.67
C LEU A 72 -15.83 -15.81 0.44
N ASN A 73 -14.78 -16.58 0.15
CA ASN A 73 -14.09 -17.38 1.17
C ASN A 73 -13.43 -16.49 2.24
N GLN A 74 -12.75 -15.43 1.81
CA GLN A 74 -12.14 -14.47 2.75
C GLN A 74 -13.22 -13.70 3.53
N PHE A 75 -14.33 -13.34 2.90
CA PHE A 75 -15.43 -12.63 3.53
C PHE A 75 -16.13 -13.48 4.59
N ARG A 76 -16.37 -14.76 4.31
CA ARG A 76 -16.91 -15.73 5.30
C ARG A 76 -15.97 -15.91 6.48
N SER A 77 -14.68 -16.10 6.19
CA SER A 77 -13.66 -16.36 7.21
C SER A 77 -13.46 -15.16 8.16
N ALA A 78 -13.72 -13.94 7.70
CA ALA A 78 -13.60 -12.74 8.52
C ALA A 78 -14.85 -12.41 9.34
N ASN A 79 -16.01 -13.01 9.01
CA ASN A 79 -17.31 -12.63 9.58
C ASN A 79 -18.01 -13.76 10.34
N ASP A 80 -17.28 -14.82 10.70
CA ASP A 80 -17.69 -15.89 11.62
C ASP A 80 -19.19 -16.22 11.55
N ILE A 81 -19.64 -16.72 10.39
CA ILE A 81 -20.98 -17.32 10.18
C ILE A 81 -22.15 -16.31 10.25
N GLN A 82 -21.92 -15.01 10.51
CA GLN A 82 -23.00 -14.01 10.62
C GLN A 82 -23.61 -13.55 9.28
N LEU A 83 -23.03 -13.95 8.15
CA LEU A 83 -23.59 -13.60 6.84
C LEU A 83 -24.68 -14.60 6.48
N SER A 84 -25.87 -14.09 6.17
CA SER A 84 -26.93 -14.94 5.63
C SER A 84 -26.49 -15.47 4.26
N SER A 85 -26.87 -16.70 3.92
CA SER A 85 -26.58 -17.29 2.60
C SER A 85 -27.03 -16.38 1.44
N LEU A 86 -28.09 -15.58 1.69
CA LEU A 86 -28.69 -14.68 0.72
C LEU A 86 -27.81 -13.45 0.38
N GLU A 87 -27.09 -12.89 1.36
CA GLU A 87 -26.16 -11.78 1.12
C GLU A 87 -24.97 -12.22 0.25
N LEU A 88 -24.46 -13.43 0.51
CA LEU A 88 -23.36 -14.02 -0.28
C LEU A 88 -23.80 -14.38 -1.70
N GLU A 89 -25.02 -14.87 -1.89
CA GLU A 89 -25.59 -15.19 -3.21
C GLU A 89 -25.85 -13.93 -4.07
N SER A 90 -25.94 -12.76 -3.43
CA SER A 90 -26.18 -11.50 -4.12
C SER A 90 -24.93 -10.93 -4.81
N ILE A 91 -23.72 -11.35 -4.37
CA ILE A 91 -22.47 -10.97 -5.01
C ILE A 91 -22.22 -11.89 -6.22
N LYS A 92 -22.28 -11.32 -7.42
CA LYS A 92 -22.17 -12.05 -8.70
C LYS A 92 -20.80 -11.88 -9.33
N GLU A 93 -20.48 -12.74 -10.30
CA GLU A 93 -19.24 -12.63 -11.08
C GLU A 93 -19.12 -11.28 -11.82
N SER A 94 -20.24 -10.65 -12.20
CA SER A 94 -20.27 -9.33 -12.84
C SER A 94 -19.72 -8.21 -11.96
N CYS A 95 -19.67 -8.41 -10.64
CA CYS A 95 -19.07 -7.48 -9.68
C CYS A 95 -17.53 -7.51 -9.74
N PHE A 96 -16.93 -8.48 -10.44
CA PHE A 96 -15.49 -8.65 -10.54
C PHE A 96 -14.99 -8.32 -11.94
N LEU A 97 -14.00 -7.44 -12.01
CA LEU A 97 -13.35 -7.07 -13.26
C LEU A 97 -12.37 -8.18 -13.68
N GLU A 98 -12.64 -8.79 -14.84
CA GLU A 98 -11.69 -9.73 -15.47
C GLU A 98 -10.60 -8.94 -16.20
N LEU A 99 -9.35 -9.21 -15.86
CA LEU A 99 -8.19 -8.59 -16.48
C LEU A 99 -7.74 -9.36 -17.72
N SER A 100 -7.05 -8.66 -18.61
CA SER A 100 -6.55 -9.23 -19.85
C SER A 100 -5.44 -10.25 -19.61
N LYS A 101 -5.64 -11.46 -20.14
CA LYS A 101 -4.72 -12.60 -20.04
C LYS A 101 -3.43 -12.44 -20.85
N SER A 102 -3.33 -11.38 -21.67
CA SER A 102 -2.14 -11.10 -22.48
C SER A 102 -1.04 -10.38 -21.70
N LEU A 103 -1.35 -9.84 -20.52
CA LEU A 103 -0.44 -9.09 -19.67
C LEU A 103 -0.21 -9.82 -18.34
N ASP A 104 0.99 -9.67 -17.77
CA ASP A 104 1.23 -10.05 -16.38
C ASP A 104 0.45 -9.13 -15.41
N GLN A 105 0.49 -9.44 -14.12
CA GLN A 105 -0.03 -8.59 -13.05
C GLN A 105 1.10 -7.89 -12.28
N ASP A 106 2.20 -7.52 -12.97
CA ASP A 106 3.26 -6.70 -12.38
C ASP A 106 2.78 -5.24 -12.23
N VAL A 107 3.34 -4.53 -11.27
CA VAL A 107 3.10 -3.09 -11.04
C VAL A 107 3.21 -2.28 -12.34
N LYS A 108 4.13 -2.64 -13.24
CA LYS A 108 4.36 -1.91 -14.49
C LYS A 108 3.20 -2.02 -15.49
N THR A 109 2.45 -3.13 -15.46
CA THR A 109 1.35 -3.38 -16.39
C THR A 109 0.00 -2.95 -15.82
N LEU A 110 -0.08 -2.60 -14.54
CA LEU A 110 -1.29 -2.07 -13.90
C LEU A 110 -1.90 -0.89 -14.67
N GLY A 111 -1.07 0.04 -15.16
CA GLY A 111 -1.54 1.14 -16.00
C GLY A 111 -2.28 0.66 -17.25
N ASN A 112 -1.75 -0.35 -17.93
CA ASN A 112 -2.35 -0.90 -19.15
C ASN A 112 -3.67 -1.62 -18.84
N HIS A 113 -3.72 -2.40 -17.76
CA HIS A 113 -4.97 -3.04 -17.29
C HIS A 113 -6.08 -2.01 -17.02
N MET A 114 -5.75 -0.88 -16.39
CA MET A 114 -6.73 0.19 -16.18
C MET A 114 -7.13 0.86 -17.50
N GLN A 115 -6.22 1.01 -18.47
CA GLN A 115 -6.59 1.53 -19.79
C GLN A 115 -7.58 0.63 -20.52
N GLU A 116 -7.35 -0.68 -20.48
CA GLU A 116 -8.25 -1.66 -21.09
C GLU A 116 -9.60 -1.70 -20.38
N ALA A 117 -9.62 -1.65 -19.05
CA ALA A 117 -10.84 -1.69 -18.25
C ALA A 117 -11.78 -0.48 -18.51
N PHE A 118 -11.23 0.73 -18.63
CA PHE A 118 -12.03 1.94 -18.83
C PHE A 118 -12.26 2.27 -20.33
N GLY A 119 -11.47 1.69 -21.23
CA GLY A 119 -11.68 1.77 -22.68
C GLY A 119 -11.90 3.21 -23.19
N PRO A 120 -12.98 3.49 -23.96
CA PRO A 120 -13.27 4.83 -24.48
C PRO A 120 -13.49 5.91 -23.40
N SER A 121 -13.95 5.52 -22.20
CA SER A 121 -14.24 6.43 -21.09
C SER A 121 -12.98 6.87 -20.32
N LEU A 122 -11.83 6.24 -20.59
CA LEU A 122 -10.56 6.46 -19.89
C LEU A 122 -10.18 7.93 -19.73
N LYS A 123 -10.35 8.73 -20.79
CA LYS A 123 -9.96 10.15 -20.78
C LYS A 123 -10.79 10.96 -19.78
N GLU A 124 -12.11 10.82 -19.86
CA GLU A 124 -13.06 11.51 -18.99
C GLU A 124 -12.89 11.07 -17.52
N VAL A 125 -12.71 9.77 -17.30
CA VAL A 125 -12.71 9.18 -15.96
C VAL A 125 -11.37 9.33 -15.26
N LEU A 126 -10.24 9.07 -15.96
CA LEU A 126 -8.92 8.96 -15.34
C LEU A 126 -7.94 10.11 -15.65
N TYR A 127 -8.07 10.81 -16.78
CA TYR A 127 -7.09 11.84 -17.18
C TYR A 127 -7.50 13.27 -16.87
N GLU A 128 -8.78 13.61 -17.01
CA GLU A 128 -9.21 15.00 -16.84
C GLU A 128 -8.95 15.53 -15.43
N LYS A 129 -8.46 16.77 -15.32
CA LYS A 129 -8.06 17.38 -14.05
C LYS A 129 -9.02 18.46 -13.53
N GLN A 130 -9.92 18.94 -14.39
CA GLN A 130 -10.83 20.02 -14.04
C GLN A 130 -12.02 19.46 -13.27
N LEU A 131 -12.40 20.14 -12.18
CA LEU A 131 -13.70 19.92 -11.57
C LEU A 131 -14.77 20.37 -12.56
N VAL A 132 -15.83 19.58 -12.65
CA VAL A 132 -17.01 19.93 -13.44
C VAL A 132 -18.13 20.07 -12.44
N GLU A 133 -18.49 21.31 -12.11
CA GLU A 133 -19.49 21.62 -11.10
C GLU A 133 -20.81 20.90 -11.40
N GLY A 134 -21.37 20.22 -10.39
CA GLY A 134 -22.58 19.40 -10.54
C GLY A 134 -22.39 18.05 -11.25
N LYS A 135 -21.17 17.69 -11.69
CA LYS A 135 -20.86 16.38 -12.28
C LYS A 135 -19.74 15.62 -11.56
N ILE A 136 -18.70 16.33 -11.13
CA ILE A 136 -17.50 15.75 -10.52
C ILE A 136 -17.16 16.52 -9.26
N ASP A 137 -17.51 15.92 -8.13
CA ASP A 137 -17.19 16.44 -6.81
C ASP A 137 -15.69 16.30 -6.48
N PRO A 138 -15.13 17.23 -5.69
CA PRO A 138 -13.77 17.11 -5.19
C PRO A 138 -13.60 15.87 -4.31
N GLY A 139 -12.40 15.29 -4.29
CA GLY A 139 -12.09 14.20 -3.38
C GLY A 139 -12.80 12.88 -3.67
N CYS A 140 -13.53 12.76 -4.79
CA CYS A 140 -14.17 11.51 -5.21
C CYS A 140 -13.29 10.81 -6.25
N PRO A 141 -12.57 9.72 -5.98
CA PRO A 141 -11.85 8.94 -7.00
C PRO A 141 -12.81 8.07 -7.83
N ALA A 142 -12.39 7.71 -9.05
CA ALA A 142 -13.02 6.66 -9.85
C ALA A 142 -12.38 5.29 -9.63
N VAL A 143 -11.07 5.27 -9.33
CA VAL A 143 -10.30 4.06 -8.98
C VAL A 143 -9.66 4.24 -7.61
N LEU A 144 -9.88 3.27 -6.73
CA LEU A 144 -9.26 3.23 -5.40
C LEU A 144 -8.46 1.93 -5.21
N ILE A 145 -7.15 2.07 -4.99
CA ILE A 145 -6.27 0.93 -4.74
C ILE A 145 -6.05 0.76 -3.24
N ILE A 146 -6.39 -0.40 -2.71
CA ILE A 146 -6.28 -0.72 -1.29
C ILE A 146 -5.13 -1.70 -1.10
N THR A 147 -4.17 -1.31 -0.27
CA THR A 147 -2.92 -2.06 -0.06
C THR A 147 -2.62 -2.27 1.41
N THR A 148 -1.76 -3.26 1.70
CA THR A 148 -1.28 -3.55 3.06
C THR A 148 -0.47 -2.42 3.71
N SER A 149 0.26 -1.62 2.93
CA SER A 149 1.17 -0.63 3.47
C SER A 149 1.36 0.59 2.58
N ALA A 150 1.81 1.70 3.18
CA ALA A 150 2.16 2.91 2.44
C ALA A 150 3.24 2.68 1.36
N LEU A 151 4.20 1.81 1.62
CA LEU A 151 5.27 1.51 0.66
C LEU A 151 4.69 0.85 -0.60
N ARG A 152 3.82 -0.14 -0.40
CA ARG A 152 3.16 -0.88 -1.47
C ARG A 152 2.18 -0.01 -2.25
N SER A 153 1.42 0.85 -1.57
CA SER A 153 0.62 1.90 -2.22
C SER A 153 1.45 2.77 -3.16
N ILE A 154 2.60 3.28 -2.71
CA ILE A 154 3.49 4.09 -3.56
C ILE A 154 4.02 3.28 -4.75
N GLU A 155 4.29 2.00 -4.56
CA GLU A 155 4.74 1.10 -5.62
C GLU A 155 3.68 0.97 -6.72
N LEU A 156 2.44 0.60 -6.39
CA LEU A 156 1.35 0.50 -7.37
C LEU A 156 1.06 1.83 -8.08
N LEU A 157 1.14 2.95 -7.35
CA LEU A 157 1.01 4.28 -7.96
C LEU A 157 2.11 4.60 -8.99
N ARG A 158 3.29 3.98 -8.91
CA ARG A 158 4.33 4.13 -9.96
C ARG A 158 3.88 3.48 -11.26
N GLY A 159 3.17 2.36 -11.19
CA GLY A 159 2.56 1.68 -12.33
C GLY A 159 1.52 2.50 -13.07
N LEU A 160 0.86 3.42 -12.36
CA LEU A 160 -0.19 4.30 -12.88
C LEU A 160 0.32 5.67 -13.33
N ARG A 161 1.65 5.88 -13.39
CA ARG A 161 2.22 7.20 -13.69
C ARG A 161 1.74 7.75 -15.03
N SER A 162 1.56 6.89 -16.03
CA SER A 162 1.03 7.26 -17.35
C SER A 162 -0.40 7.78 -17.32
N LEU A 163 -1.18 7.43 -16.29
CA LEU A 163 -2.59 7.86 -16.11
C LEU A 163 -2.72 9.09 -15.21
N THR A 164 -1.67 9.44 -14.47
CA THR A 164 -1.70 10.42 -13.38
C THR A 164 -0.83 11.64 -13.65
N THR A 165 -0.48 11.88 -14.92
CA THR A 165 0.35 13.03 -15.35
C THR A 165 -0.38 14.36 -15.19
N GLU A 166 -1.66 14.41 -15.55
CA GLU A 166 -2.49 15.62 -15.49
C GLU A 166 -3.19 15.77 -14.13
N CYS A 167 -3.67 14.66 -13.57
CA CYS A 167 -4.31 14.59 -12.25
C CYS A 167 -3.49 13.64 -11.37
N HIS A 168 -2.76 14.20 -10.41
CA HIS A 168 -1.91 13.41 -9.52
C HIS A 168 -2.76 12.48 -8.65
N ALA A 169 -2.33 11.23 -8.51
CA ALA A 169 -3.01 10.29 -7.62
C ALA A 169 -2.93 10.71 -6.16
N ALA A 170 -4.05 10.57 -5.44
CA ALA A 170 -4.12 10.84 -4.02
C ALA A 170 -3.50 9.68 -3.22
N LYS A 171 -2.70 10.02 -2.20
CA LYS A 171 -2.05 9.07 -1.29
C LYS A 171 -2.78 9.06 0.03
N LEU A 172 -3.43 7.96 0.37
CA LEU A 172 -4.34 7.82 1.51
C LEU A 172 -3.71 6.93 2.60
N PHE A 173 -2.56 7.34 3.13
CA PHE A 173 -1.89 6.65 4.25
C PHE A 173 -1.20 7.63 5.21
N SER A 174 -0.86 7.15 6.41
CA SER A 174 -0.32 7.99 7.51
C SER A 174 1.14 8.39 7.38
N LYS A 175 1.88 7.77 6.47
CA LYS A 175 3.32 7.97 6.33
C LYS A 175 3.61 9.39 5.80
N HIS A 176 4.13 10.24 6.70
CA HIS A 176 4.55 11.63 6.44
C HIS A 176 3.44 12.62 6.08
N MET A 177 2.17 12.30 6.35
CA MET A 177 1.06 13.21 6.07
C MET A 177 -0.09 13.05 7.08
N LYS A 178 -0.47 14.16 7.71
CA LYS A 178 -1.57 14.19 8.68
C LYS A 178 -2.92 14.13 7.95
N VAL A 179 -3.98 13.82 8.71
CA VAL A 179 -5.32 13.73 8.14
C VAL A 179 -5.75 15.09 7.59
N GLU A 180 -5.51 16.17 8.33
CA GLU A 180 -5.92 17.54 7.96
C GLU A 180 -5.24 18.03 6.67
N GLU A 181 -3.98 17.62 6.47
CA GLU A 181 -3.23 17.88 5.24
C GLU A 181 -3.84 17.12 4.05
N GLN A 182 -4.23 15.86 4.24
CA GLN A 182 -4.93 15.08 3.21
C GLN A 182 -6.30 15.65 2.89
N VAL A 183 -7.09 16.05 3.90
CA VAL A 183 -8.38 16.73 3.69
C VAL A 183 -8.20 17.94 2.80
N SER A 184 -7.13 18.72 3.00
CA SER A 184 -6.83 19.89 2.16
C SER A 184 -6.48 19.50 0.71
N LEU A 185 -5.76 18.40 0.50
CA LEU A 185 -5.46 17.90 -0.85
C LEU A 185 -6.69 17.36 -1.58
N LEU A 186 -7.61 16.72 -0.85
CA LEU A 186 -8.86 16.16 -1.37
C LEU A 186 -9.91 17.21 -1.75
N LYS A 187 -9.66 18.50 -1.51
CA LYS A 187 -10.48 19.59 -2.06
C LYS A 187 -10.34 19.77 -3.58
N ASN A 188 -9.39 19.07 -4.20
CA ASN A 188 -9.18 19.08 -5.64
C ASN A 188 -9.81 17.84 -6.30
N ARG A 189 -9.86 17.83 -7.64
CA ARG A 189 -10.22 16.62 -8.40
C ARG A 189 -9.22 15.50 -8.12
N VAL A 190 -9.75 14.32 -7.81
CA VAL A 190 -8.98 13.09 -7.65
C VAL A 190 -9.58 12.07 -8.58
N ASN A 191 -8.81 11.51 -9.51
CA ASN A 191 -9.29 10.42 -10.36
C ASN A 191 -8.89 9.05 -9.83
N ILE A 192 -7.67 8.96 -9.33
CA ILE A 192 -7.10 7.72 -8.78
C ILE A 192 -6.59 8.01 -7.37
N ALA A 193 -6.88 7.12 -6.45
CA ALA A 193 -6.33 7.16 -5.10
C ALA A 193 -5.76 5.79 -4.71
N SER A 194 -4.77 5.78 -3.83
CA SER A 194 -4.25 4.55 -3.24
C SER A 194 -3.90 4.75 -1.77
N GLY A 195 -4.18 3.74 -0.94
CA GLY A 195 -3.85 3.82 0.48
C GLY A 195 -4.10 2.56 1.29
N THR A 196 -4.06 2.76 2.60
CA THR A 196 -4.29 1.71 3.62
C THR A 196 -5.73 1.78 4.12
N PRO A 197 -6.39 0.64 4.45
CA PRO A 197 -7.78 0.60 4.88
C PRO A 197 -8.15 1.61 5.97
N SER A 198 -7.42 1.62 7.11
CA SER A 198 -7.67 2.56 8.21
C SER A 198 -7.71 4.02 7.78
N ARG A 199 -6.78 4.45 6.91
CA ARG A 199 -6.72 5.85 6.48
C ARG A 199 -7.81 6.19 5.46
N ILE A 200 -8.12 5.26 4.55
CA ILE A 200 -9.22 5.43 3.61
C ILE A 200 -10.52 5.61 4.38
N LYS A 201 -10.83 4.69 5.30
CA LYS A 201 -12.03 4.76 6.13
C LYS A 201 -12.10 6.09 6.88
N LYS A 202 -11.02 6.48 7.56
CA LYS A 202 -10.98 7.75 8.30
C LYS A 202 -11.24 8.97 7.43
N LEU A 203 -10.82 8.98 6.17
CA LEU A 203 -11.06 10.10 5.25
C LEU A 203 -12.49 10.12 4.72
N ILE A 204 -13.14 8.96 4.59
CA ILE A 204 -14.57 8.86 4.28
C ILE A 204 -15.40 9.30 5.49
N ASP A 205 -15.06 8.84 6.69
CA ASP A 205 -15.75 9.15 7.95
C ASP A 205 -15.81 10.68 8.22
N VAL A 206 -14.78 11.43 7.81
CA VAL A 206 -14.72 12.90 7.93
C VAL A 206 -15.19 13.62 6.66
N GLU A 207 -15.85 12.91 5.75
CA GLU A 207 -16.44 13.42 4.50
C GLU A 207 -15.44 14.10 3.55
N ALA A 208 -14.15 13.81 3.70
CA ALA A 208 -13.11 14.38 2.84
C ALA A 208 -12.86 13.55 1.59
N LEU A 209 -13.03 12.23 1.67
CA LEU A 209 -12.98 11.31 0.54
C LEU A 209 -14.40 10.86 0.22
N GLY A 210 -14.97 11.38 -0.86
CA GLY A 210 -16.25 10.89 -1.36
C GLY A 210 -16.09 9.62 -2.18
N ILE A 211 -17.16 8.83 -2.29
CA ILE A 211 -17.16 7.57 -3.07
C ILE A 211 -18.25 7.56 -4.15
N SER A 212 -18.88 8.70 -4.42
CA SER A 212 -19.99 8.82 -5.38
C SER A 212 -19.62 8.40 -6.81
N ARG A 213 -18.38 8.67 -7.24
CA ARG A 213 -17.86 8.28 -8.56
C ARG A 213 -17.06 6.99 -8.56
N LEU A 214 -16.88 6.36 -7.40
CA LEU A 214 -15.98 5.22 -7.28
C LEU A 214 -16.58 4.02 -8.03
N ALA A 215 -15.96 3.65 -9.15
CA ALA A 215 -16.41 2.58 -10.04
C ALA A 215 -15.59 1.30 -9.87
N LEU A 216 -14.33 1.41 -9.40
CA LEU A 216 -13.44 0.26 -9.25
C LEU A 216 -12.62 0.35 -7.95
N ILE A 217 -12.68 -0.70 -7.12
CA ILE A 217 -11.67 -0.97 -6.10
C ILE A 217 -10.68 -2.03 -6.59
N VAL A 218 -9.40 -1.74 -6.47
CA VAL A 218 -8.31 -2.68 -6.76
C VAL A 218 -7.72 -3.14 -5.44
N LEU A 219 -7.80 -4.44 -5.16
CA LEU A 219 -7.30 -5.06 -3.94
C LEU A 219 -5.95 -5.71 -4.25
N ASP A 220 -4.90 -5.25 -3.58
CA ASP A 220 -3.54 -5.78 -3.78
C ASP A 220 -3.40 -7.16 -3.13
N MET A 221 -3.16 -8.17 -3.97
CA MET A 221 -3.00 -9.57 -3.56
C MET A 221 -1.56 -9.92 -3.16
N HIS A 222 -0.61 -9.00 -3.39
CA HIS A 222 0.80 -9.26 -3.11
C HIS A 222 1.06 -9.46 -1.62
N SER A 223 1.81 -10.51 -1.29
CA SER A 223 2.24 -10.79 0.08
C SER A 223 3.56 -10.09 0.40
N ASP A 224 3.72 -9.59 1.62
CA ASP A 224 4.97 -9.00 2.06
C ASP A 224 6.08 -10.05 2.24
N VAL A 225 7.27 -9.60 2.66
CA VAL A 225 8.42 -10.48 2.90
C VAL A 225 8.19 -11.54 3.98
N LYS A 226 7.14 -11.42 4.78
CA LYS A 226 6.73 -12.37 5.82
C LYS A 226 5.55 -13.25 5.38
N GLY A 227 5.08 -13.11 4.13
CA GLY A 227 3.95 -13.86 3.59
C GLY A 227 2.59 -13.27 3.96
N TYR A 228 2.51 -12.05 4.48
CA TYR A 228 1.24 -11.41 4.81
C TYR A 228 0.69 -10.57 3.65
N SER A 229 -0.58 -10.75 3.32
CA SER A 229 -1.32 -9.98 2.31
C SER A 229 -2.40 -9.11 2.97
N LEU A 230 -3.16 -8.38 2.14
CA LEU A 230 -4.29 -7.56 2.59
C LEU A 230 -5.30 -8.37 3.42
N PHE A 231 -5.45 -9.66 3.10
CA PHE A 231 -6.44 -10.54 3.72
C PHE A 231 -5.88 -11.44 4.82
N THR A 232 -4.55 -11.49 5.02
CA THR A 232 -3.93 -12.38 6.03
C THR A 232 -3.22 -11.65 7.16
N LEU A 233 -2.84 -10.38 6.99
CA LEU A 233 -2.33 -9.55 8.09
C LEU A 233 -3.49 -9.15 9.02
N PRO A 234 -3.60 -9.66 10.26
CA PRO A 234 -4.86 -9.58 11.02
C PRO A 234 -5.41 -8.16 11.18
N GLN A 235 -4.59 -7.21 11.64
CA GLN A 235 -5.02 -5.82 11.82
C GLN A 235 -5.52 -5.19 10.52
N VAL A 236 -4.75 -5.33 9.44
CA VAL A 236 -5.10 -4.71 8.15
C VAL A 236 -6.32 -5.38 7.52
N ARG A 237 -6.43 -6.70 7.66
CA ARG A 237 -7.58 -7.49 7.23
C ARG A 237 -8.85 -7.00 7.91
N ASP A 238 -8.81 -6.84 9.23
CA ASP A 238 -9.97 -6.42 10.01
C ASP A 238 -10.37 -4.98 9.64
N GLU A 239 -9.40 -4.07 9.50
CA GLU A 239 -9.64 -2.70 9.01
C GLU A 239 -10.20 -2.68 7.57
N PHE A 240 -9.79 -3.61 6.70
CA PHE A 240 -10.33 -3.74 5.35
C PHE A 240 -11.79 -4.18 5.37
N TRP A 241 -12.14 -5.20 6.15
CA TRP A 241 -13.52 -5.68 6.20
C TRP A 241 -14.47 -4.68 6.87
N ASP A 242 -13.99 -3.94 7.86
CA ASP A 242 -14.72 -2.81 8.45
C ASP A 242 -14.99 -1.72 7.39
N LEU A 243 -13.97 -1.31 6.63
CA LEU A 243 -14.12 -0.38 5.50
C LEU A 243 -15.11 -0.90 4.44
N TYR A 244 -14.97 -2.17 4.03
CA TYR A 244 -15.81 -2.78 3.00
C TYR A 244 -17.28 -2.80 3.43
N LYS A 245 -17.57 -3.31 4.63
CA LYS A 245 -18.94 -3.36 5.17
C LYS A 245 -19.55 -1.98 5.36
N SER A 246 -18.75 -1.01 5.77
CA SER A 246 -19.25 0.34 6.03
C SER A 246 -19.62 1.10 4.75
N TYR A 247 -18.93 0.85 3.63
CA TYR A 247 -18.99 1.76 2.47
C TYR A 247 -19.08 1.11 1.09
N PHE A 248 -18.68 -0.15 0.93
CA PHE A 248 -18.55 -0.78 -0.39
C PHE A 248 -19.56 -1.90 -0.63
N ASP A 249 -20.00 -2.61 0.41
CA ASP A 249 -20.89 -3.76 0.31
C ASP A 249 -22.17 -3.45 -0.48
N GLN A 250 -22.95 -2.46 -0.05
CA GLN A 250 -24.18 -2.06 -0.74
C GLN A 250 -23.93 -1.64 -2.19
N ARG A 251 -22.88 -0.85 -2.45
CA ARG A 251 -22.55 -0.36 -3.81
C ARG A 251 -22.12 -1.49 -4.74
N LEU A 252 -21.46 -2.52 -4.20
CA LEU A 252 -21.11 -3.72 -4.95
C LEU A 252 -22.37 -4.49 -5.36
N LEU A 253 -23.33 -4.62 -4.45
CA LEU A 253 -24.60 -5.31 -4.68
C LEU A 253 -25.50 -4.57 -5.68
N GLU A 254 -25.48 -3.24 -5.66
CA GLU A 254 -26.21 -2.38 -6.61
C GLU A 254 -25.58 -2.40 -8.01
N GLY A 255 -24.33 -2.85 -8.14
CA GLY A 255 -23.59 -2.89 -9.42
C GLY A 255 -22.88 -1.59 -9.78
N ASP A 256 -22.89 -0.61 -8.87
CA ASP A 256 -22.21 0.69 -9.03
C ASP A 256 -20.70 0.62 -8.80
N LEU A 257 -20.23 -0.48 -8.22
CA LEU A 257 -18.84 -0.73 -7.89
C LEU A 257 -18.40 -2.09 -8.41
N GLN A 258 -17.21 -2.15 -9.00
CA GLN A 258 -16.52 -3.39 -9.32
C GLN A 258 -15.28 -3.60 -8.44
N VAL A 259 -14.89 -4.86 -8.29
CA VAL A 259 -13.70 -5.30 -7.55
C VAL A 259 -12.71 -5.93 -8.52
N CYS A 260 -11.42 -5.64 -8.34
CA CYS A 260 -10.34 -6.33 -9.04
C CYS A 260 -9.31 -6.84 -8.02
N LEU A 261 -9.10 -8.14 -7.98
CA LEU A 261 -7.99 -8.74 -7.23
C LEU A 261 -6.73 -8.70 -8.08
N TYR A 262 -5.78 -7.85 -7.70
CA TYR A 262 -4.57 -7.59 -8.49
C TYR A 262 -3.35 -8.31 -7.91
N GLY A 263 -2.88 -9.33 -8.63
CA GLY A 263 -1.78 -10.20 -8.25
C GLY A 263 -2.21 -11.66 -8.06
N PRO A 264 -1.27 -12.57 -7.74
CA PRO A 264 -1.53 -13.99 -7.66
C PRO A 264 -2.54 -14.29 -6.54
N ILE A 265 -3.62 -14.99 -6.89
CA ILE A 265 -4.55 -15.54 -5.91
C ILE A 265 -3.95 -16.85 -5.38
N PRO A 266 -3.78 -17.00 -4.06
CA PRO A 266 -3.36 -18.27 -3.49
C PRO A 266 -4.39 -19.35 -3.85
N ASP A 267 -3.96 -20.40 -4.55
CA ASP A 267 -4.75 -21.62 -4.67
C ASP A 267 -5.07 -22.10 -3.25
N GLY A 268 -6.31 -22.53 -3.01
CA GLY A 268 -6.87 -22.92 -1.69
C GLY A 268 -6.17 -24.08 -0.95
N HIS A 269 -4.92 -24.38 -1.31
CA HIS A 269 -4.07 -25.44 -0.77
C HIS A 269 -2.77 -24.92 -0.13
N VAL A 270 -2.71 -23.73 0.46
CA VAL A 270 -1.55 -23.39 1.30
C VAL A 270 -1.97 -22.57 2.51
N LEU A 271 -2.06 -23.23 3.67
CA LEU A 271 -1.42 -22.86 4.94
C LEU A 271 -1.61 -24.02 5.95
N LYS A 272 -0.80 -25.07 5.84
CA LYS A 272 -0.42 -25.84 7.04
C LYS A 272 0.57 -24.97 7.79
N GLY A 273 0.09 -24.27 8.82
CA GLY A 273 0.94 -23.56 9.76
C GLY A 273 2.03 -24.49 10.24
N HIS A 274 3.29 -24.09 10.06
CA HIS A 274 4.38 -24.67 10.83
C HIS A 274 4.14 -24.28 12.28
N SER A 275 3.57 -25.20 13.06
CA SER A 275 3.67 -25.15 14.50
C SER A 275 5.16 -25.24 14.83
N ILE A 276 5.71 -24.13 15.30
CA ILE A 276 7.01 -24.13 15.98
C ILE A 276 6.78 -24.95 17.26
N ARG A 277 7.27 -26.20 17.23
CA ARG A 277 7.43 -27.01 18.44
C ARG A 277 8.41 -26.27 19.36
N SER A 278 7.90 -25.71 20.43
CA SER A 278 8.66 -25.40 21.62
C SER A 278 8.83 -26.70 22.42
N ASP A 279 9.88 -27.45 22.13
CA ASP A 279 10.38 -28.50 23.02
C ASP A 279 11.82 -28.13 23.38
N ASP A 280 11.98 -27.54 24.56
CA ASP A 280 13.23 -27.54 25.33
C ASP A 280 12.90 -27.08 26.76
N THR A 281 12.53 -28.01 27.64
CA THR A 281 13.01 -28.01 29.03
C THR A 281 12.71 -29.33 29.74
N GLU A 282 13.77 -29.86 30.36
CA GLU A 282 13.79 -30.77 31.51
C GLU A 282 13.36 -32.24 31.33
N GLN A 283 14.36 -33.09 31.08
CA GLN A 283 14.49 -34.33 31.84
C GLN A 283 15.97 -34.70 31.99
N ASN A 284 16.57 -34.17 33.05
CA ASN A 284 17.87 -34.58 33.54
C ASN A 284 17.63 -35.54 34.72
N SER A 285 18.01 -36.80 34.55
CA SER A 285 18.43 -37.76 35.58
C SER A 285 17.97 -39.16 35.19
N ILE A 286 18.92 -40.02 34.84
CA ILE A 286 19.12 -41.37 35.38
C ILE A 286 20.38 -41.90 34.66
N ARG A 287 21.54 -41.72 35.31
CA ARG A 287 22.69 -42.60 35.12
C ARG A 287 22.68 -43.58 36.29
N GLY A 288 22.49 -44.84 35.95
CA GLY A 288 22.45 -45.93 36.92
C GLY A 288 23.79 -46.12 37.62
N TYR A 289 23.71 -46.52 38.88
CA TYR A 289 24.75 -47.29 39.56
C TYR A 289 24.12 -48.21 40.62
N ALA A 290 24.64 -49.44 40.60
CA ALA A 290 24.85 -50.32 41.73
C ALA A 290 23.64 -50.97 42.43
N LEU A 291 23.49 -52.25 42.11
CA LEU A 291 22.85 -53.30 42.91
C LEU A 291 23.54 -53.45 44.27
N TRP A 292 22.74 -53.52 45.34
CA TRP A 292 23.09 -54.18 46.61
C TRP A 292 21.90 -55.04 47.04
N PRO A 293 22.10 -56.32 47.41
CA PRO A 293 20.99 -57.18 47.80
C PRO A 293 20.67 -57.01 49.29
N LEU A 294 19.39 -56.78 49.60
CA LEU A 294 18.86 -56.91 50.95
C LEU A 294 17.83 -58.05 50.98
N SER A 295 18.23 -59.06 51.73
CA SER A 295 17.49 -60.20 52.24
C SER A 295 16.03 -59.91 52.59
N HIS A 296 15.11 -60.76 52.15
CA HIS A 296 13.90 -61.08 52.89
C HIS A 296 13.61 -62.59 52.82
N SER A 297 13.53 -63.15 54.02
CA SER A 297 13.08 -64.48 54.38
C SER A 297 11.63 -64.74 53.97
N LEU A 298 11.36 -65.89 53.37
CA LEU A 298 10.03 -66.49 53.34
C LEU A 298 10.18 -67.99 53.61
N SER A 299 9.79 -68.34 54.82
CA SER A 299 9.49 -69.67 55.32
C SER A 299 8.24 -70.24 54.65
N TYR A 300 8.29 -71.47 54.15
CA TYR A 300 7.15 -72.39 54.18
C TYR A 300 7.64 -73.85 54.27
N ASP A 301 6.92 -74.58 55.10
CA ASP A 301 7.14 -75.91 55.66
C ASP A 301 6.91 -77.07 54.67
N THR A 302 7.69 -78.15 54.86
CA THR A 302 7.48 -79.64 54.79
C THR A 302 6.32 -80.27 53.96
N PRO A 303 6.29 -81.60 53.62
CA PRO A 303 6.91 -82.80 54.27
C PRO A 303 7.38 -83.88 53.22
N PRO A 304 7.48 -85.20 53.53
CA PRO A 304 7.68 -85.94 54.79
C PRO A 304 9.07 -86.59 54.96
#